data_AF-A0A497B7L4-F1
#
_entry.id   AF-A0A497B7L4-F1
#
_cell.length_a   1.000
_cell.length_b   1.000
_cell.length_c   1.000
_cell.angle_alpha   90.00
_cell.angle_beta   90.00
_cell.angle_gamma   90.00
#
_symmetry.space_group_name_H-M   'P 1'
#
loop_
_entity.id
_entity.type
_entity.pdbx_description
1 polymer ?
#
loop_
_entity_poly.entity_id
_entity_poly.type
_entity_poly.pdbx_seq_one_letter_code
_entity_poly.pdbx_strand_id
1 'polypeptide(L)'
;MLRSLLSAYEIEENVWTISYNDVVILRHRLDLMGLVEGRTIGEDAFSFITWIHSQRVRNEEIKKGINNQHIEGTLVLAQQLKTTLYTDQMAAVAFAVNNRRVGIFDEMGVGKSLEMLASVVALGAKVRRTLIVCPYTVQIGLVKEISKHTHLKALPVPNGRKRALKFIKQHEHDAWDFMLVHPENLVASGGKAWSSEIMKYLMGMQWDMICVDEFHMYKNMDAKRTKCILALLNETRDREGKYPRAIVMTGTPVSESPMNAYVVLHALSRERVPHYTKFASHFEVRQDITYGKHAGARTHSKVTGYK
;
A
#
# COMPACT_ATOMS: atom_id res chain seq x y z
N MET A 1 -16.06 10.30 21.22
CA MET A 1 -16.89 9.41 20.38
C MET A 1 -16.05 9.16 19.12
N LEU A 2 -15.43 7.97 19.07
CA LEU A 2 -14.35 7.62 18.14
C LEU A 2 -14.87 7.23 16.76
N ARG A 3 -14.16 7.63 15.71
CA ARG A 3 -14.48 7.35 14.32
C ARG A 3 -13.21 6.90 13.59
N SER A 4 -13.24 5.68 13.04
CA SER A 4 -12.22 5.10 12.14
C SER A 4 -11.94 6.05 10.95
N LEU A 5 -10.77 5.97 10.32
CA LEU A 5 -10.46 6.76 9.11
C LEU A 5 -11.36 6.41 7.90
N LEU A 6 -12.10 5.30 7.92
CA LEU A 6 -13.23 5.08 6.99
C LEU A 6 -14.40 6.06 7.22
N SER A 7 -14.56 6.53 8.46
CA SER A 7 -15.53 7.52 8.93
C SER A 7 -14.97 8.95 9.13
N ALA A 8 -13.65 9.15 9.04
CA ALA A 8 -13.06 10.50 8.95
C ALA A 8 -13.38 11.19 7.61
N TYR A 9 -13.89 10.42 6.63
CA TYR A 9 -14.48 10.92 5.40
C TYR A 9 -15.98 11.24 5.51
N GLU A 10 -16.55 11.27 6.72
CA GLU A 10 -17.90 11.80 6.92
C GLU A 10 -17.86 13.25 7.41
N ILE A 11 -18.20 14.12 6.45
CA ILE A 11 -19.01 15.34 6.61
C ILE A 11 -18.25 16.56 7.15
N GLU A 12 -17.59 17.27 6.22
CA GLU A 12 -18.03 18.64 6.02
C GLU A 12 -19.11 18.61 4.94
N GLU A 13 -20.30 19.15 5.21
CA GLU A 13 -21.36 19.42 4.22
C GLU A 13 -20.96 20.53 3.24
N ASN A 14 -19.74 20.47 2.71
CA ASN A 14 -19.31 21.22 1.54
C ASN A 14 -18.72 20.22 0.55
N VAL A 15 -19.56 19.27 0.16
CA VAL A 15 -19.26 18.33 -0.91
C VAL A 15 -19.31 19.11 -2.22
N TRP A 16 -18.20 19.78 -2.58
CA TRP A 16 -17.96 20.18 -3.97
C TRP A 16 -17.74 18.90 -4.78
N THR A 17 -18.83 18.23 -5.13
CA THR A 17 -18.82 17.19 -6.14
C THR A 17 -18.83 17.88 -7.49
N ILE A 18 -17.68 17.90 -8.15
CA ILE A 18 -17.63 18.25 -9.58
C ILE A 18 -18.28 17.08 -10.32
N SER A 19 -19.56 17.24 -10.66
CA SER A 19 -20.29 16.33 -11.52
C SER A 19 -19.86 16.51 -12.99
N TYR A 20 -20.21 15.56 -13.85
CA TYR A 20 -20.01 15.72 -15.30
C TYR A 20 -20.67 17.01 -15.81
N ASN A 21 -21.85 17.35 -15.28
CA ASN A 21 -22.54 18.58 -15.62
C ASN A 21 -21.72 19.81 -15.23
N ASP A 22 -21.03 19.79 -14.09
CA ASP A 22 -20.19 20.91 -13.67
C ASP A 22 -18.98 21.09 -14.59
N VAL A 23 -18.40 19.99 -15.10
CA VAL A 23 -17.31 20.05 -16.10
C VAL A 23 -17.82 20.56 -17.44
N VAL A 24 -19.00 20.15 -17.88
CA VAL A 24 -19.64 20.64 -19.12
C VAL A 24 -19.99 22.12 -19.00
N ILE A 25 -20.52 22.56 -17.86
CA ILE A 25 -20.83 23.98 -17.57
C ILE A 25 -19.55 24.80 -17.52
N LEU A 26 -18.51 24.32 -16.84
CA LEU A 26 -17.21 24.98 -16.80
C LEU A 26 -16.62 25.09 -18.20
N ARG A 27 -16.69 24.02 -18.99
CA ARG A 27 -16.22 24.01 -20.38
C ARG A 27 -16.96 25.03 -21.23
N HIS A 28 -18.28 25.04 -21.17
CA HIS A 28 -19.11 25.99 -21.90
C HIS A 28 -18.78 27.44 -21.52
N ARG A 29 -18.53 27.72 -20.23
CA ARG A 29 -18.08 29.05 -19.77
C ARG A 29 -16.69 29.40 -20.31
N LEU A 30 -15.76 28.46 -20.31
CA LEU A 30 -14.43 28.68 -20.88
C LEU A 30 -14.49 28.90 -22.41
N ASP A 31 -15.39 28.23 -23.13
CA ASP A 31 -15.63 28.43 -24.57
C ASP A 31 -16.15 29.84 -24.85
N LEU A 32 -17.10 30.32 -24.04
CA LEU A 32 -17.60 31.71 -24.12
C LEU A 32 -16.50 32.75 -23.85
N MET A 33 -15.46 32.38 -23.10
CA MET A 33 -14.30 33.24 -22.82
C MET A 33 -13.18 33.09 -23.86
N GLY A 34 -13.35 32.25 -24.89
CA GLY A 34 -12.33 31.98 -25.91
C GLY A 34 -11.11 31.21 -25.38
N LEU A 35 -11.18 30.63 -24.19
CA LEU A 35 -10.02 30.05 -23.48
C LEU A 35 -9.70 28.60 -23.86
N VAL A 36 -10.52 28.00 -24.71
CA VAL A 36 -10.51 26.56 -24.99
C VAL A 36 -10.73 26.23 -26.47
N GLU A 37 -10.62 27.24 -27.34
CA GLU A 37 -10.59 27.06 -28.80
C GLU A 37 -9.56 25.96 -29.17
N GLY A 38 -10.03 24.93 -29.88
CA GLY A 38 -9.20 23.81 -30.33
C GLY A 38 -8.83 22.76 -29.27
N ARG A 39 -9.30 22.88 -28.02
CA ARG A 39 -9.11 21.85 -26.98
C ARG A 39 -10.42 21.08 -26.82
N THR A 40 -10.43 19.75 -26.74
CA THR A 40 -11.60 18.96 -26.31
C THR A 40 -11.40 18.50 -24.86
N ILE A 41 -12.49 18.29 -24.10
CA ILE A 41 -12.41 17.38 -22.95
C ILE A 41 -12.12 16.03 -23.60
N GLY A 42 -10.88 15.56 -23.49
CA GLY A 42 -10.49 14.29 -24.09
C GLY A 42 -11.40 13.16 -23.60
N GLU A 43 -11.65 12.17 -24.46
CA GLU A 43 -12.34 10.93 -24.12
C GLU A 43 -11.72 10.27 -22.86
N ASP A 44 -10.40 10.43 -22.69
CA ASP A 44 -9.65 10.01 -21.51
C ASP A 44 -10.12 10.68 -20.21
N ALA A 45 -10.39 11.99 -20.23
CA ALA A 45 -10.84 12.72 -19.06
C ALA A 45 -12.27 12.31 -18.65
N PHE A 46 -13.15 12.11 -19.64
CA PHE A 46 -14.49 11.60 -19.41
C PHE A 46 -14.48 10.17 -18.85
N SER A 47 -13.67 9.29 -19.44
CA SER A 47 -13.47 7.91 -19.00
C SER A 47 -12.93 7.86 -17.56
N PHE A 48 -11.98 8.74 -17.24
CA PHE A 48 -11.40 8.83 -15.90
C PHE A 48 -12.41 9.30 -14.84
N ILE A 49 -13.22 10.32 -15.13
CA ILE A 49 -14.25 10.82 -14.21
C ILE A 49 -15.32 9.76 -13.98
N THR A 50 -15.79 9.12 -15.06
CA THR A 50 -16.77 8.03 -14.98
C THR A 50 -16.25 6.88 -14.12
N TRP A 51 -14.99 6.52 -14.31
CA TRP A 51 -14.32 5.53 -13.49
C TRP A 51 -14.21 5.96 -12.01
N ILE A 52 -13.84 7.20 -11.70
CA ILE A 52 -13.79 7.72 -10.31
C ILE A 52 -15.17 7.60 -9.66
N HIS A 53 -16.22 8.04 -10.36
CA HIS A 53 -17.59 7.97 -9.84
C HIS A 53 -18.00 6.52 -9.58
N SER A 54 -17.71 5.60 -10.51
CA SER A 54 -18.00 4.18 -10.33
C SER A 54 -17.24 3.57 -9.14
N GLN A 55 -15.98 3.99 -8.91
CA GLN A 55 -15.23 3.56 -7.72
C GLN A 55 -15.84 4.12 -6.43
N ARG A 56 -16.31 5.37 -6.43
CA ARG A 56 -16.94 5.98 -5.24
C ARG A 56 -18.21 5.25 -4.84
N VAL A 57 -19.13 5.02 -5.79
CA VAL A 57 -20.38 4.27 -5.56
C VAL A 57 -20.05 2.89 -5.02
N ARG A 58 -19.15 2.15 -5.68
CA ARG A 58 -18.70 0.83 -5.22
C ARG A 58 -18.13 0.86 -3.79
N ASN A 59 -17.34 1.87 -3.47
CA ASN A 59 -16.76 1.99 -2.13
C ASN A 59 -17.81 2.30 -1.07
N GLU A 60 -18.81 3.14 -1.39
CA GLU A 60 -19.94 3.40 -0.50
C GLU A 60 -20.78 2.15 -0.26
N GLU A 61 -21.01 1.33 -1.27
CA GLU A 61 -21.71 0.04 -1.14
C GLU A 61 -20.95 -0.92 -0.21
N ILE A 62 -19.61 -0.99 -0.35
CA ILE A 62 -18.75 -1.78 0.53
C ILE A 62 -18.85 -1.26 1.97
N LYS A 63 -18.79 0.06 2.17
CA LYS A 63 -18.93 0.69 3.51
C LYS A 63 -20.29 0.43 4.14
N LYS A 64 -21.37 0.46 3.35
CA LYS A 64 -22.74 0.11 3.79
C LYS A 64 -22.89 -1.37 4.11
N GLY A 65 -21.85 -2.19 3.89
CA GLY A 65 -21.83 -3.59 4.26
C GLY A 65 -22.64 -4.49 3.33
N ILE A 66 -22.95 -4.04 2.11
CA ILE A 66 -23.77 -4.79 1.16
C ILE A 66 -23.14 -6.16 0.85
N ASN A 67 -21.79 -6.24 0.86
CA ASN A 67 -21.06 -7.48 0.64
C ASN A 67 -20.68 -8.24 1.93
N ASN A 68 -21.05 -7.74 3.11
CA ASN A 68 -20.58 -8.32 4.38
C ASN A 68 -21.09 -9.75 4.57
N GLN A 69 -22.34 -10.04 4.21
CA GLN A 69 -22.91 -11.39 4.33
C GLN A 69 -22.15 -12.42 3.47
N HIS A 70 -21.68 -12.02 2.28
CA HIS A 70 -20.89 -12.91 1.43
C HIS A 70 -19.50 -13.18 2.01
N ILE A 71 -18.85 -12.14 2.55
CA ILE A 71 -17.54 -12.26 3.20
C ILE A 71 -17.65 -13.10 4.48
N GLU A 72 -18.66 -12.86 5.30
CA GLU A 72 -18.96 -13.63 6.50
C GLU A 72 -19.18 -15.10 6.16
N GLY A 73 -20.01 -15.40 5.15
CA GLY A 73 -20.18 -16.76 4.66
C GLY A 73 -18.87 -17.40 4.19
N THR A 74 -18.01 -16.65 3.49
CA THR A 74 -16.70 -17.14 3.04
C THR A 74 -15.76 -17.42 4.23
N LEU A 75 -15.75 -16.55 5.24
CA LEU A 75 -14.95 -16.72 6.45
C LEU A 75 -15.42 -17.94 7.27
N VAL A 76 -16.74 -18.10 7.41
CA VAL A 76 -17.35 -19.27 8.07
C VAL A 76 -17.00 -20.55 7.33
N LEU A 77 -17.10 -20.57 5.99
CA LEU A 77 -16.76 -21.74 5.17
C LEU A 77 -15.27 -22.06 5.21
N ALA A 78 -14.40 -21.06 5.28
CA ALA A 78 -12.96 -21.27 5.37
C ALA A 78 -12.58 -21.99 6.67
N GLN A 79 -13.30 -21.77 7.78
CA GLN A 79 -13.02 -22.31 9.12
C GLN A 79 -11.56 -22.09 9.59
N GLN A 80 -10.85 -21.13 9.02
CA GLN A 80 -9.47 -20.80 9.36
C GLN A 80 -9.35 -19.58 10.28
N LEU A 81 -10.41 -18.77 10.43
CA LEU A 81 -10.45 -17.59 11.30
C LEU A 81 -11.15 -17.95 12.63
N LYS A 82 -10.47 -17.70 13.76
CA LYS A 82 -10.94 -18.01 15.13
C LYS A 82 -11.72 -16.86 15.77
N THR A 83 -11.63 -15.66 15.21
CA THR A 83 -12.12 -14.43 15.82
C THR A 83 -13.18 -13.79 14.95
N THR A 84 -14.29 -13.41 15.56
CA THR A 84 -15.36 -12.64 14.91
C THR A 84 -14.91 -11.20 14.69
N LEU A 85 -15.18 -10.67 13.50
CA LEU A 85 -14.81 -9.31 13.12
C LEU A 85 -15.90 -8.31 13.54
N TYR A 86 -15.50 -7.08 13.83
CA TYR A 86 -16.43 -5.96 13.92
C TYR A 86 -16.90 -5.52 12.53
N THR A 87 -18.00 -4.77 12.44
CA THR A 87 -18.58 -4.31 11.17
C THR A 87 -17.59 -3.52 10.31
N ASP A 88 -16.82 -2.61 10.92
CA ASP A 88 -15.83 -1.81 10.19
C ASP A 88 -14.67 -2.67 9.66
N GLN A 89 -14.24 -3.66 10.46
CA GLN A 89 -13.22 -4.63 10.04
C GLN A 89 -13.73 -5.50 8.89
N MET A 90 -15.00 -5.88 8.89
CA MET A 90 -15.61 -6.60 7.77
C MET A 90 -15.60 -5.75 6.48
N ALA A 91 -15.89 -4.45 6.58
CA ALA A 91 -15.81 -3.55 5.42
C ALA A 91 -14.37 -3.45 4.88
N ALA A 92 -13.38 -3.37 5.76
CA ALA A 92 -11.96 -3.39 5.38
C ALA A 92 -11.57 -4.70 4.67
N VAL A 93 -12.01 -5.85 5.20
CA VAL A 93 -11.80 -7.17 4.58
C VAL A 93 -12.49 -7.27 3.23
N ALA A 94 -13.76 -6.84 3.13
CA ALA A 94 -14.50 -6.82 1.88
C ALA A 94 -13.79 -5.97 0.82
N PHE A 95 -13.25 -4.81 1.22
CA PHE A 95 -12.45 -3.97 0.34
C PHE A 95 -11.15 -4.68 -0.10
N ALA A 96 -10.43 -5.32 0.81
CA ALA A 96 -9.19 -6.05 0.53
C ALA A 96 -9.39 -7.25 -0.41
N VAL A 97 -10.46 -8.03 -0.23
CA VAL A 97 -10.76 -9.20 -1.07
C VAL A 97 -11.05 -8.78 -2.52
N ASN A 98 -11.75 -7.67 -2.69
CA ASN A 98 -12.23 -7.17 -3.97
C ASN A 98 -11.17 -6.42 -4.81
N ASN A 99 -10.03 -6.10 -4.21
CA ASN A 99 -8.97 -5.32 -4.84
C ASN A 99 -7.65 -6.10 -4.85
N ARG A 100 -6.81 -5.88 -5.88
CA ARG A 100 -5.50 -6.56 -5.92
C ARG A 100 -4.50 -5.92 -4.96
N ARG A 101 -4.45 -4.60 -4.87
CA ARG A 101 -3.56 -3.86 -3.97
C ARG A 101 -4.35 -2.88 -3.14
N VAL A 102 -4.20 -2.93 -1.82
CA VAL A 102 -4.99 -2.16 -0.86
C VAL A 102 -4.11 -1.56 0.21
N GLY A 103 -4.44 -0.34 0.61
CA GLY A 103 -3.91 0.29 1.81
C GLY A 103 -4.92 0.14 2.95
N ILE A 104 -4.47 -0.35 4.11
CA ILE A 104 -5.23 -0.33 5.36
C ILE A 104 -4.59 0.75 6.24
N PHE A 105 -5.32 1.86 6.39
CA PHE A 105 -4.82 3.07 7.04
C PHE A 105 -5.51 3.40 8.35
N ASP A 106 -6.16 2.43 8.97
CA ASP A 106 -6.84 2.62 10.25
C ASP A 106 -5.86 3.02 11.37
N GLU A 107 -6.38 3.63 12.43
CA GLU A 107 -5.56 4.06 13.55
C GLU A 107 -4.83 2.88 14.21
N MET A 108 -3.73 3.18 14.90
CA MET A 108 -3.02 2.17 15.68
C MET A 108 -3.94 1.64 16.79
N GLY A 109 -4.01 0.31 16.94
CA GLY A 109 -4.85 -0.34 17.95
C GLY A 109 -6.25 -0.77 17.48
N VAL A 110 -6.68 -0.41 16.27
CA VAL A 110 -8.02 -0.79 15.73
C VAL A 110 -8.08 -2.24 15.21
N GLY A 111 -6.92 -2.89 15.04
CA GLY A 111 -6.84 -4.29 14.64
C GLY A 111 -6.49 -4.52 13.16
N LYS A 112 -5.68 -3.64 12.55
CA LYS A 112 -5.20 -3.79 11.16
C LYS A 112 -4.60 -5.16 10.85
N SER A 113 -3.86 -5.75 11.78
CA SER A 113 -3.35 -7.11 11.63
C SER A 113 -4.48 -8.13 11.47
N LEU A 114 -5.54 -8.02 12.27
CA LEU A 114 -6.69 -8.92 12.18
C LEU A 114 -7.42 -8.77 10.84
N GLU A 115 -7.57 -7.54 10.33
CA GLU A 115 -8.15 -7.29 9.01
C GLU A 115 -7.30 -7.90 7.89
N MET A 116 -5.96 -7.77 7.96
CA MET A 116 -5.05 -8.41 7.01
C MET A 116 -5.16 -9.94 7.06
N LEU A 117 -5.16 -10.53 8.26
CA LEU A 117 -5.30 -11.98 8.43
C LEU A 117 -6.65 -12.48 7.93
N ALA A 118 -7.73 -11.79 8.26
CA ALA A 118 -9.07 -12.13 7.78
C ALA A 118 -9.18 -11.98 6.26
N SER A 119 -8.50 -11.01 5.65
CA SER A 119 -8.44 -10.87 4.19
C SER A 119 -7.76 -12.05 3.52
N VAL A 120 -6.67 -12.56 4.10
CA VAL A 120 -5.98 -13.78 3.62
C VAL A 120 -6.90 -14.99 3.75
N VAL A 121 -7.55 -15.16 4.90
CA VAL A 121 -8.50 -16.27 5.13
C VAL A 121 -9.69 -16.19 4.16
N ALA A 122 -10.28 -15.01 3.97
CA ALA A 122 -11.42 -14.81 3.07
C ALA A 122 -11.07 -15.06 1.59
N LEU A 123 -9.81 -14.79 1.19
CA LEU A 123 -9.35 -15.15 -0.15
C LEU A 123 -9.18 -16.66 -0.34
N GLY A 124 -9.02 -17.41 0.75
CA GLY A 124 -9.00 -18.87 0.78
C GLY A 124 -7.99 -19.43 -0.21
N ALA A 125 -8.42 -20.38 -1.06
CA ALA A 125 -7.55 -21.05 -2.02
C ALA A 125 -6.84 -20.11 -3.01
N LYS A 126 -7.30 -18.86 -3.19
CA LYS A 126 -6.64 -17.84 -4.03
C LYS A 126 -5.30 -17.37 -3.44
N VAL A 127 -5.09 -17.50 -2.14
CA VAL A 127 -3.85 -17.10 -1.45
C VAL A 127 -3.35 -18.28 -0.62
N ARG A 128 -2.23 -18.87 -1.05
CA ARG A 128 -1.55 -19.96 -0.33
C ARG A 128 -0.27 -19.49 0.34
N ARG A 129 0.51 -18.65 -0.35
CA ARG A 129 1.77 -18.11 0.20
C ARG A 129 1.68 -16.60 0.34
N THR A 130 1.82 -16.13 1.58
CA THR A 130 1.83 -14.72 1.93
C THR A 130 3.20 -14.33 2.50
N LEU A 131 3.85 -13.33 1.88
CA LEU A 131 5.05 -12.71 2.44
C LEU A 131 4.62 -11.50 3.28
N ILE A 132 4.99 -11.47 4.55
CA ILE A 132 4.82 -10.30 5.40
C ILE A 132 6.18 -9.64 5.61
N VAL A 133 6.28 -8.36 5.28
CA VAL A 133 7.45 -7.54 5.60
C VAL A 133 7.11 -6.62 6.77
N CYS A 134 7.73 -6.84 7.91
CA CYS A 134 7.45 -6.10 9.14
C CYS A 134 8.73 -5.80 9.94
N PRO A 135 8.73 -4.79 10.84
CA PRO A 135 9.86 -4.54 11.75
C PRO A 135 10.15 -5.75 12.65
N TYR A 136 11.40 -5.89 13.09
CA TYR A 136 11.86 -7.12 13.76
C TYR A 136 11.23 -7.23 15.14
N THR A 137 11.05 -6.08 15.79
CA THR A 137 10.34 -5.92 17.05
C THR A 137 8.86 -6.31 16.95
N VAL A 138 8.23 -6.13 15.79
CA VAL A 138 6.81 -6.44 15.55
C VAL A 138 6.60 -7.91 15.16
N GLN A 139 7.60 -8.54 14.54
CA GLN A 139 7.51 -9.91 14.00
C GLN A 139 6.95 -10.93 15.02
N ILE A 140 7.47 -10.94 16.25
CA ILE A 140 7.02 -11.88 17.29
C ILE A 140 5.56 -11.61 17.69
N GLY A 141 5.16 -10.33 17.76
CA GLY A 141 3.78 -9.94 18.02
C GLY A 141 2.84 -10.48 16.94
N LEU A 142 3.22 -10.29 15.67
CA LEU A 142 2.41 -10.75 14.54
C LEU A 142 2.30 -12.28 14.47
N VAL A 143 3.34 -13.02 14.83
CA VAL A 143 3.26 -14.50 14.95
C VAL A 143 2.23 -14.90 16.02
N LYS A 144 2.18 -14.20 17.15
CA LYS A 144 1.18 -14.45 18.20
C LYS A 144 -0.22 -14.09 17.72
N GLU A 145 -0.38 -13.03 16.94
CA GLU A 145 -1.67 -12.66 16.35
C GLU A 145 -2.15 -13.68 15.32
N ILE A 146 -1.26 -14.17 14.45
CA ILE A 146 -1.57 -15.25 13.49
C ILE A 146 -2.08 -16.48 14.23
N SER A 147 -1.38 -16.94 15.27
CA SER A 147 -1.79 -18.15 16.01
C SER A 147 -3.03 -17.94 16.86
N LYS A 148 -3.24 -16.74 17.40
CA LYS A 148 -4.43 -16.37 18.18
C LYS A 148 -5.67 -16.30 17.31
N HIS A 149 -5.58 -15.66 16.14
CA HIS A 149 -6.74 -15.32 15.32
C HIS A 149 -6.98 -16.30 14.18
N THR A 150 -6.01 -17.14 13.82
CA THR A 150 -6.15 -18.09 12.70
C THR A 150 -5.61 -19.48 13.04
N HIS A 151 -5.95 -20.46 12.20
CA HIS A 151 -5.32 -21.79 12.18
C HIS A 151 -4.13 -21.88 11.20
N LEU A 152 -3.76 -20.77 10.57
CA LEU A 152 -2.66 -20.68 9.61
C LEU A 152 -1.29 -20.69 10.30
N LYS A 153 -0.26 -21.11 9.57
CA LYS A 153 1.09 -21.33 10.06
C LYS A 153 2.02 -20.18 9.64
N ALA A 154 2.75 -19.66 10.61
CA ALA A 154 3.74 -18.60 10.42
C ALA A 154 5.17 -19.15 10.46
N LEU A 155 6.01 -18.68 9.52
CA LEU A 155 7.44 -18.92 9.45
C LEU A 155 8.20 -17.60 9.71
N PRO A 156 8.59 -17.30 10.97
CA PRO A 156 9.34 -16.10 11.30
C PRO A 156 10.81 -16.24 10.89
N VAL A 157 11.25 -15.47 9.90
CA VAL A 157 12.63 -15.50 9.42
C VAL A 157 13.56 -14.76 10.39
N PRO A 158 14.67 -15.36 10.83
CA PRO A 158 15.56 -14.75 11.82
C PRO A 158 16.30 -13.52 11.26
N ASN A 159 16.81 -12.69 12.18
CA ASN A 159 17.66 -11.57 11.80
C ASN A 159 19.03 -12.05 11.25
N GLY A 160 19.55 -11.31 10.27
CA GLY A 160 20.85 -11.53 9.63
C GLY A 160 20.74 -12.25 8.29
N ARG A 161 21.11 -11.56 7.20
CA ARG A 161 20.88 -11.98 5.80
C ARG A 161 21.30 -13.42 5.47
N LYS A 162 22.51 -13.83 5.87
CA LYS A 162 23.03 -15.19 5.61
C LYS A 162 22.25 -16.23 6.42
N ARG A 163 21.94 -15.93 7.69
CA ARG A 163 21.16 -16.80 8.57
C ARG A 163 19.73 -16.94 8.08
N ALA A 164 19.11 -15.82 7.69
CA ALA A 164 17.79 -15.75 7.09
C ALA A 164 17.69 -16.61 5.83
N LEU A 165 18.63 -16.45 4.87
CA LEU A 165 18.63 -17.26 3.65
C LEU A 165 18.81 -18.76 3.94
N LYS A 166 19.75 -19.11 4.83
CA LYS A 166 19.95 -20.51 5.23
C LYS A 166 18.68 -21.09 5.86
N PHE A 167 18.04 -20.33 6.75
CA PHE A 167 16.81 -20.73 7.43
C PHE A 167 15.67 -20.95 6.44
N ILE A 168 15.45 -20.03 5.50
CA ILE A 168 14.39 -20.17 4.48
C ILE A 168 14.60 -21.42 3.64
N LYS A 169 15.84 -21.68 3.18
CA LYS A 169 16.15 -22.90 2.41
C LYS A 169 15.94 -24.19 3.20
N GLN A 170 16.20 -24.18 4.51
CA GLN A 170 15.97 -25.33 5.37
C GLN A 170 14.49 -25.65 5.56
N HIS A 171 13.61 -24.64 5.44
CA HIS A 171 12.16 -24.75 5.64
C HIS A 171 11.38 -24.62 4.32
N GLU A 172 12.04 -24.84 3.17
CA GLU A 172 11.44 -24.68 1.84
C GLU A 172 10.30 -25.68 1.58
N HIS A 173 10.43 -26.88 2.15
CA HIS A 173 9.45 -27.96 2.05
C HIS A 173 8.46 -28.01 3.22
N ASP A 174 8.64 -27.15 4.23
CA ASP A 174 7.73 -27.11 5.36
C ASP A 174 6.39 -26.50 4.95
N ALA A 175 5.32 -26.97 5.59
CA ALA A 175 3.99 -26.40 5.40
C ALA A 175 3.86 -25.10 6.22
N TRP A 176 3.88 -23.96 5.53
CA TRP A 176 3.63 -22.62 6.08
C TRP A 176 2.76 -21.79 5.14
N ASP A 177 2.00 -20.86 5.71
CA ASP A 177 1.09 -19.96 4.99
C ASP A 177 1.65 -18.53 4.94
N PHE A 178 2.28 -18.11 6.03
CA PHE A 178 2.92 -16.80 6.18
C PHE A 178 4.42 -16.92 6.37
N MET A 179 5.20 -16.18 5.58
CA MET A 179 6.63 -15.96 5.85
C MET A 179 6.84 -14.53 6.30
N LEU A 180 7.42 -14.31 7.49
CA LEU A 180 7.66 -12.97 8.02
C LEU A 180 9.13 -12.60 7.88
N VAL A 181 9.44 -11.53 7.16
CA VAL A 181 10.82 -11.06 6.92
C VAL A 181 10.99 -9.62 7.39
N HIS A 182 12.14 -9.35 8.01
CA HIS A 182 12.54 -7.99 8.36
C HIS A 182 13.15 -7.21 7.17
N PRO A 183 12.83 -5.93 6.94
CA PRO A 183 13.42 -5.13 5.85
C PRO A 183 14.95 -5.07 5.84
N GLU A 184 15.65 -5.04 6.99
CA GLU A 184 17.13 -5.07 7.02
C GLU A 184 17.71 -6.33 6.36
N ASN A 185 16.97 -7.44 6.37
CA ASN A 185 17.46 -8.66 5.73
C ASN A 185 17.50 -8.50 4.20
N LEU A 186 16.62 -7.67 3.62
CA LEU A 186 16.48 -7.49 2.19
C LEU A 186 17.59 -6.60 1.59
N VAL A 187 18.05 -5.63 2.36
CA VAL A 187 18.96 -4.57 1.88
C VAL A 187 20.38 -5.09 1.64
N ALA A 188 20.93 -4.84 0.44
CA ALA A 188 22.30 -5.16 0.10
C ALA A 188 23.33 -4.21 0.74
N SER A 189 24.48 -4.76 1.15
CA SER A 189 25.63 -3.97 1.64
C SER A 189 26.26 -3.10 0.54
N GLY A 190 26.22 -3.52 -0.73
CA GLY A 190 26.77 -2.81 -1.88
C GLY A 190 25.96 -3.03 -3.16
N GLY A 191 26.21 -2.23 -4.20
CA GLY A 191 25.51 -2.31 -5.48
C GLY A 191 24.04 -1.86 -5.44
N LYS A 192 23.22 -2.39 -6.37
CA LYS A 192 21.76 -2.13 -6.41
C LYS A 192 21.11 -2.57 -5.10
N ALA A 193 20.12 -1.81 -4.63
CA ALA A 193 19.50 -1.99 -3.31
C ALA A 193 19.00 -3.43 -3.04
N TRP A 194 18.34 -4.03 -4.02
CA TRP A 194 17.75 -5.38 -3.96
C TRP A 194 18.66 -6.48 -4.52
N SER A 195 19.98 -6.26 -4.54
CA SER A 195 20.95 -7.25 -5.07
C SER A 195 21.36 -8.32 -4.06
N SER A 196 20.82 -8.30 -2.84
CA SER A 196 21.15 -9.29 -1.82
C SER A 196 20.66 -10.69 -2.20
N GLU A 197 21.39 -11.73 -1.81
CA GLU A 197 21.05 -13.11 -2.16
C GLU A 197 19.68 -13.56 -1.64
N ILE A 198 19.31 -13.12 -0.43
CA ILE A 198 17.97 -13.37 0.11
C ILE A 198 16.89 -12.65 -0.69
N MET A 199 17.12 -11.40 -1.11
CA MET A 199 16.17 -10.66 -1.92
C MET A 199 15.97 -11.33 -3.29
N LYS A 200 17.05 -11.77 -3.95
CA LYS A 200 16.96 -12.57 -5.18
C LYS A 200 16.18 -13.87 -4.98
N TYR A 201 16.46 -14.58 -3.89
CA TYR A 201 15.76 -15.83 -3.56
C TYR A 201 14.27 -15.59 -3.35
N LEU A 202 13.89 -14.59 -2.53
CA LEU A 202 12.50 -14.21 -2.31
C LEU A 202 11.82 -13.74 -3.60
N MET A 203 12.53 -13.05 -4.50
CA MET A 203 11.98 -12.62 -5.78
C MET A 203 11.74 -13.78 -6.77
N GLY A 204 12.52 -14.87 -6.64
CA GLY A 204 12.32 -16.10 -7.43
C GLY A 204 11.19 -16.98 -6.91
N MET A 205 10.68 -16.73 -5.71
CA MET A 205 9.53 -17.44 -5.16
C MET A 205 8.22 -16.88 -5.71
N GLN A 206 7.21 -17.74 -5.80
CA GLN A 206 5.85 -17.34 -6.12
C GLN A 206 5.12 -16.89 -4.85
N TRP A 207 4.59 -15.67 -4.88
CA TRP A 207 3.83 -15.07 -3.78
C TRP A 207 2.43 -14.72 -4.25
N ASP A 208 1.40 -15.24 -3.59
CA ASP A 208 0.02 -14.89 -3.92
C ASP A 208 -0.36 -13.53 -3.30
N MET A 209 0.23 -13.22 -2.14
CA MET A 209 0.05 -11.94 -1.45
C MET A 209 1.34 -11.46 -0.79
N ILE A 210 1.56 -10.15 -0.79
CA ILE A 210 2.61 -9.47 -0.03
C ILE A 210 1.97 -8.43 0.87
N CYS A 211 2.14 -8.60 2.18
CA CYS A 211 1.70 -7.64 3.19
C CYS A 211 2.92 -6.85 3.68
N VAL A 212 2.80 -5.53 3.78
CA VAL A 212 3.86 -4.68 4.30
C VAL A 212 3.31 -3.89 5.47
N ASP A 213 3.82 -4.20 6.65
CA ASP A 213 3.45 -3.54 7.89
C ASP A 213 4.35 -2.34 8.17
N GLU A 214 3.83 -1.40 8.97
CA GLU A 214 4.45 -0.12 9.30
C GLU A 214 5.03 0.60 8.07
N PHE A 215 4.22 0.72 7.02
CA PHE A 215 4.67 1.23 5.74
C PHE A 215 5.17 2.68 5.79
N HIS A 216 4.77 3.43 6.81
CA HIS A 216 5.33 4.75 7.07
C HIS A 216 6.86 4.74 7.24
N MET A 217 7.51 3.59 7.39
CA MET A 217 8.98 3.48 7.39
C MET A 217 9.61 3.65 6.00
N TYR A 218 8.83 3.58 4.92
CA TYR A 218 9.30 3.62 3.53
C TYR A 218 8.93 4.95 2.85
N LYS A 219 9.31 6.08 3.45
CA LYS A 219 8.91 7.43 2.96
C LYS A 219 9.69 7.92 1.75
N ASN A 220 10.91 7.44 1.55
CA ASN A 220 11.85 7.98 0.56
C ASN A 220 12.08 6.97 -0.57
N MET A 221 11.79 7.35 -1.82
CA MET A 221 12.02 6.54 -3.02
C MET A 221 13.50 6.16 -3.21
N ASP A 222 14.44 6.95 -2.70
CA ASP A 222 15.87 6.68 -2.82
C ASP A 222 16.42 5.72 -1.78
N ALA A 223 15.71 5.55 -0.66
CA ALA A 223 16.13 4.66 0.40
C ALA A 223 16.18 3.21 -0.11
N LYS A 224 17.26 2.49 0.22
CA LYS A 224 17.44 1.10 -0.18
C LYS A 224 16.28 0.20 0.28
N ARG A 225 15.73 0.45 1.47
CA ARG A 225 14.57 -0.27 2.01
C ARG A 225 13.35 -0.13 1.10
N THR A 226 12.95 1.10 0.80
CA THR A 226 11.85 1.42 -0.10
C THR A 226 12.03 0.76 -1.47
N LYS A 227 13.23 0.88 -2.05
CA LYS A 227 13.59 0.22 -3.31
C LYS A 227 13.40 -1.30 -3.25
N CYS A 228 13.74 -1.96 -2.14
CA CYS A 228 13.51 -3.39 -1.97
C CYS A 228 12.03 -3.75 -1.86
N ILE A 229 11.24 -2.99 -1.09
CA ILE A 229 9.80 -3.25 -0.96
C ILE A 229 9.08 -3.08 -2.30
N LEU A 230 9.36 -1.99 -3.02
CA LEU A 230 8.77 -1.77 -4.34
C LEU A 230 9.20 -2.83 -5.34
N ALA A 231 10.45 -3.31 -5.27
CA ALA A 231 10.91 -4.43 -6.09
C ALA A 231 10.18 -5.73 -5.72
N LEU A 232 9.95 -6.04 -4.45
CA LEU A 232 9.13 -7.19 -4.05
C LEU A 232 7.73 -7.11 -4.64
N LEU A 233 7.07 -5.95 -4.56
CA LEU A 233 5.71 -5.79 -5.08
C LEU A 233 5.64 -5.88 -6.60
N ASN A 234 6.64 -5.39 -7.32
CA ASN A 234 6.58 -5.21 -8.77
C ASN A 234 7.38 -6.23 -9.58
N GLU A 235 8.35 -6.91 -8.99
CA GLU A 235 9.19 -7.88 -9.71
C GLU A 235 8.80 -9.33 -9.42
N THR A 236 8.11 -9.58 -8.31
CA THR A 236 7.61 -10.93 -8.00
C THR A 236 6.31 -11.26 -8.73
N ARG A 237 6.01 -12.54 -8.82
CA ARG A 237 4.78 -13.04 -9.44
C ARG A 237 4.09 -14.04 -8.53
N ASP A 238 2.78 -14.12 -8.65
CA ASP A 238 1.98 -15.21 -8.09
C ASP A 238 2.12 -16.48 -8.93
N ARG A 239 1.48 -17.55 -8.49
CA ARG A 239 1.46 -18.85 -9.18
C ARG A 239 0.83 -18.82 -10.58
N GLU A 240 0.06 -17.78 -10.90
CA GLU A 240 -0.57 -17.57 -12.21
C GLU A 240 0.26 -16.64 -13.11
N GLY A 241 1.46 -16.23 -12.66
CA GLY A 241 2.32 -15.31 -13.41
C GLY A 241 1.87 -13.83 -13.35
N LYS A 242 0.94 -13.48 -12.46
CA LYS A 242 0.45 -12.09 -12.28
C LYS A 242 1.20 -11.42 -11.13
N TYR A 243 1.13 -10.09 -11.03
CA TYR A 243 1.66 -9.38 -9.86
C TYR A 243 0.92 -9.83 -8.59
N PRO A 244 1.62 -10.10 -7.46
CA PRO A 244 0.98 -10.53 -6.23
C PRO A 244 -0.10 -9.54 -5.77
N ARG A 245 -1.08 -10.04 -5.01
CA ARG A 245 -1.92 -9.14 -4.23
C ARG A 245 -1.06 -8.40 -3.19
N ALA A 246 -1.46 -7.20 -2.79
CA ALA A 246 -0.71 -6.43 -1.81
C ALA A 246 -1.61 -5.80 -0.76
N ILE A 247 -1.20 -5.86 0.50
CA ILE A 247 -1.78 -5.08 1.59
C ILE A 247 -0.68 -4.22 2.20
N VAL A 248 -0.88 -2.92 2.21
CA VAL A 248 0.03 -1.95 2.81
C VAL A 248 -0.63 -1.38 4.06
N MET A 249 -0.01 -1.56 5.23
CA MET A 249 -0.59 -1.14 6.50
C MET A 249 0.23 0.00 7.12
N THR A 250 -0.44 1.07 7.55
CA THR A 250 0.20 2.15 8.31
C THR A 250 -0.86 2.96 9.04
N GLY A 251 -0.60 3.40 10.28
CA GLY A 251 -1.48 4.34 10.97
C GLY A 251 -1.38 5.79 10.46
N THR A 252 -0.31 6.11 9.72
CA THR A 252 -0.01 7.47 9.27
C THR A 252 0.51 7.43 7.83
N PRO A 253 -0.37 7.30 6.82
CA PRO A 253 0.04 7.24 5.42
C PRO A 253 0.69 8.55 4.94
N VAL A 254 0.32 9.68 5.53
CA VAL A 254 0.92 11.01 5.31
C VAL A 254 1.33 11.55 6.67
N SER A 255 2.64 11.69 6.89
CA SER A 255 3.15 12.13 8.20
C SER A 255 3.68 13.57 8.19
N GLU A 256 4.45 13.95 7.16
CA GLU A 256 5.27 15.17 7.17
C GLU A 256 5.29 15.88 5.80
N SER A 257 5.37 15.12 4.70
CA SER A 257 5.35 15.64 3.33
C SER A 257 4.37 14.85 2.47
N PRO A 258 3.71 15.49 1.48
CA PRO A 258 2.95 14.79 0.44
C PRO A 258 3.75 13.69 -0.28
N MET A 259 5.08 13.80 -0.32
CA MET A 259 5.95 12.79 -0.93
C MET A 259 6.01 11.48 -0.14
N ASN A 260 5.67 11.50 1.14
CA ASN A 260 5.52 10.27 1.92
C ASN A 260 4.31 9.46 1.39
N ALA A 261 3.26 10.16 0.96
CA ALA A 261 2.09 9.55 0.33
C ALA A 261 2.45 8.96 -1.03
N TYR A 262 3.38 9.58 -1.78
CA TYR A 262 3.80 9.10 -3.10
C TYR A 262 4.22 7.63 -3.07
N VAL A 263 5.03 7.23 -2.10
CA VAL A 263 5.54 5.85 -2.04
C VAL A 263 4.41 4.86 -1.81
N VAL A 264 3.48 5.19 -0.92
CA VAL A 264 2.27 4.39 -0.64
C VAL A 264 1.43 4.29 -1.91
N LEU A 265 1.11 5.42 -2.54
CA LEU A 265 0.30 5.46 -3.76
C LEU A 265 0.96 4.67 -4.90
N HIS A 266 2.27 4.82 -5.07
CA HIS A 266 3.04 4.11 -6.08
C HIS A 266 3.08 2.60 -5.82
N ALA A 267 3.12 2.17 -4.56
CA ALA A 267 3.00 0.77 -4.18
C ALA A 267 1.61 0.20 -4.53
N LEU A 268 0.55 0.98 -4.30
CA LEU A 268 -0.83 0.56 -4.55
C LEU A 268 -1.21 0.58 -6.03
N SER A 269 -0.81 1.60 -6.79
CA SER A 269 -1.29 1.82 -8.16
C SER A 269 -0.28 2.56 -9.03
N ARG A 270 0.85 1.92 -9.34
CA ARG A 270 1.94 2.47 -10.19
C ARG A 270 1.46 3.12 -11.49
N GLU A 271 0.52 2.51 -12.20
CA GLU A 271 0.06 2.99 -13.52
C GLU A 271 -0.72 4.31 -13.46
N ARG A 272 -1.31 4.62 -12.29
CA ARG A 272 -2.14 5.81 -12.11
C ARG A 272 -1.43 6.95 -11.40
N VAL A 273 -0.27 6.67 -10.81
CA VAL A 273 0.53 7.68 -10.11
C VAL A 273 1.52 8.27 -11.11
N PRO A 274 1.54 9.59 -11.32
CA PRO A 274 2.48 10.22 -12.24
C PRO A 274 3.92 10.00 -11.75
N HIS A 275 4.89 10.15 -12.65
CA HIS A 275 6.30 10.06 -12.27
C HIS A 275 6.65 10.99 -11.10
N TYR A 276 7.54 10.54 -10.20
CA TYR A 276 7.91 11.23 -8.96
C TYR A 276 8.13 12.74 -9.13
N THR A 277 8.86 13.15 -10.16
CA THR A 277 9.14 14.57 -10.43
C THR A 277 7.90 15.37 -10.75
N LYS A 278 6.96 14.78 -11.51
CA LYS A 278 5.67 15.39 -11.84
C LYS A 278 4.75 15.38 -10.63
N PHE A 279 4.77 14.33 -9.81
CA PHE A 279 4.01 14.33 -8.56
C PHE A 279 4.50 15.44 -7.62
N ALA A 280 5.81 15.52 -7.38
CA ALA A 280 6.43 16.55 -6.55
C ALA A 280 6.07 17.96 -7.03
N SER A 281 6.09 18.22 -8.34
CA SER A 281 5.75 19.56 -8.85
C SER A 281 4.30 19.98 -8.62
N HIS A 282 3.38 19.04 -8.37
CA HIS A 282 1.98 19.37 -8.06
C HIS A 282 1.76 19.63 -6.58
N PHE A 283 2.52 18.97 -5.70
CA PHE A 283 2.27 18.97 -4.25
C PHE A 283 3.32 19.68 -3.41
N GLU A 284 4.49 19.98 -3.98
CA GLU A 284 5.57 20.69 -3.29
C GLU A 284 5.92 21.99 -4.01
N VAL A 285 6.15 23.05 -3.23
CA VAL A 285 6.71 24.29 -3.75
C VAL A 285 8.23 24.23 -3.58
N ARG A 286 8.96 24.17 -4.70
CA ARG A 286 10.43 24.23 -4.65
C ARG A 286 10.85 25.66 -4.31
N GLN A 287 11.54 25.84 -3.19
CA GLN A 287 12.24 27.08 -2.86
C GLN A 287 13.74 26.88 -2.98
N ASP A 288 14.39 27.79 -3.70
CA ASP A 288 15.85 27.83 -3.79
C ASP A 288 16.44 28.41 -2.50
N ILE A 289 16.79 27.53 -1.56
CA ILE A 289 17.48 27.93 -0.35
C ILE A 289 18.98 27.86 -0.60
N THR A 290 19.63 29.03 -0.63
CA THR A 290 21.09 29.12 -0.76
C THR A 290 21.72 29.00 0.62
N TYR A 291 22.33 27.85 0.92
CA TYR A 291 23.21 27.72 2.09
C TYR A 291 24.64 28.09 1.69
N GLY A 292 25.16 29.19 2.25
CA GLY A 292 26.58 29.50 2.20
C GLY A 292 27.33 28.74 3.30
N LYS A 293 28.20 27.79 2.94
CA LYS A 293 29.26 27.33 3.85
C LYS A 293 30.53 28.12 3.57
N HIS A 294 30.99 28.92 4.53
CA HIS A 294 32.31 29.54 4.48
C HIS A 294 33.37 28.49 4.81
N ALA A 295 34.05 27.98 3.78
CA ALA A 295 35.28 27.20 3.91
C ALA A 295 36.33 27.82 2.98
N GLY A 296 36.99 28.89 3.46
CA GLY A 296 37.95 29.66 2.67
C GLY A 296 37.32 30.47 1.51
N ALA A 297 38.11 30.79 0.49
CA ALA A 297 37.78 31.69 -0.63
C ALA A 297 36.83 31.09 -1.70
N ARG A 298 36.14 29.98 -1.43
CA ARG A 298 35.18 29.37 -2.37
C ARG A 298 33.82 29.15 -1.72
N THR A 299 32.80 29.77 -2.28
CA THR A 299 31.40 29.57 -1.91
C THR A 299 30.85 28.35 -2.63
N HIS A 300 30.50 27.31 -1.88
CA HIS A 300 29.75 26.17 -2.41
C HIS A 300 28.27 26.38 -2.13
N SER A 301 27.48 26.68 -3.18
CA SER A 301 26.02 26.65 -3.11
C SER A 301 25.52 25.23 -3.36
N LYS A 302 24.64 24.73 -2.50
CA LYS A 302 23.90 23.49 -2.73
C LYS A 302 22.42 23.78 -2.57
N VAL A 303 21.68 23.61 -3.66
CA VAL A 303 20.22 23.75 -3.71
C VAL A 303 19.60 22.44 -3.24
N THR A 304 19.02 22.40 -2.05
CA THR A 304 18.09 21.33 -1.64
C THR A 304 17.22 21.80 -0.47
N GLY A 305 15.93 22.04 -0.72
CA GLY A 305 14.91 22.25 0.31
C GLY A 305 13.50 22.08 -0.26
N TYR A 306 12.64 21.36 0.47
CA TYR A 306 11.22 21.16 0.18
C TYR A 306 10.42 21.86 1.28
N LYS A 307 9.38 22.62 0.93
CA LYS A 307 8.40 23.16 1.87
C LYS A 307 7.01 22.69 1.48
#